data_AF-A0A9P8F800-F1
#
_entry.id   AF-A0A9P8F800-F1
#
_cell.length_a   1.000
_cell.length_b   1.000
_cell.length_c   1.000
_cell.angle_alpha   90.00
_cell.angle_beta   90.00
_cell.angle_gamma   90.00
#
_symmetry.space_group_name_H-M   'P 1'
#
loop_
_entity.id
_entity.type
_entity.pdbx_description
1 polymer ?
#
loop_
_entity_poly.entity_id
_entity_poly.type
_entity_poly.pdbx_seq_one_letter_code
_entity_poly.pdbx_strand_id
1 'polypeptide(L)'
;LVNLLSLSLTNGETFLPDTASYDDISYKLVEFGPSLLSFRDAYALQQGETAAAMNILVHVSKHYSDLIASQKGKTKNLSPREVQKIIKDGYETLSIEAKEGLDHWDMYREAEHKAQLKRIARTACADARALMG
;
A
#
# COMPACT_ATOMS: atom_id res chain seq x y z
N LEU A 1 5.44 2.33 3.53
CA LEU A 1 5.01 1.65 2.29
C LEU A 1 3.53 1.26 2.32
N VAL A 2 3.07 0.43 3.26
CA VAL A 2 1.66 -0.01 3.34
C VAL A 2 0.67 1.16 3.36
N ASN A 3 0.94 2.18 4.17
CA ASN A 3 0.09 3.39 4.23
C ASN A 3 0.05 4.14 2.89
N LEU A 4 1.18 4.22 2.16
CA LEU A 4 1.23 4.86 0.84
C LEU A 4 0.40 4.09 -0.18
N LEU A 5 0.48 2.76 -0.19
CA LEU A 5 -0.32 1.91 -1.07
C LEU A 5 -1.82 2.03 -0.74
N SER A 6 -2.15 2.01 0.55
CA SER A 6 -3.53 2.21 1.01
C SER A 6 -4.05 3.57 0.59
N LEU A 7 -3.29 4.65 0.82
CA LEU A 7 -3.65 6.01 0.43
C LEU A 7 -3.88 6.11 -1.09
N SER A 8 -2.98 5.50 -1.88
CA SER A 8 -3.09 5.47 -3.35
C SER A 8 -4.34 4.75 -3.82
N LEU A 9 -4.72 3.65 -3.15
CA LEU A 9 -5.94 2.90 -3.48
C LEU A 9 -7.21 3.66 -3.08
N THR A 10 -7.18 4.32 -1.93
CA THR A 10 -8.32 5.09 -1.42
C THR A 10 -8.56 6.39 -2.20
N ASN A 11 -7.51 7.10 -2.61
CA ASN A 11 -7.62 8.39 -3.30
C ASN A 11 -7.57 8.28 -4.83
N GLY A 12 -7.14 7.13 -5.36
CA GLY A 12 -7.03 6.87 -6.79
C GLY A 12 -6.26 7.97 -7.52
N GLU A 13 -6.88 8.51 -8.58
CA GLU A 13 -6.33 9.56 -9.44
C GLU A 13 -6.17 10.93 -8.75
N THR A 14 -6.80 11.14 -7.58
CA THR A 14 -6.56 12.37 -6.81
C THR A 14 -5.15 12.39 -6.23
N PHE A 15 -4.57 11.21 -6.01
CA PHE A 15 -3.21 11.04 -5.48
C PHE A 15 -2.21 10.59 -6.55
N LEU A 16 -2.63 9.73 -7.48
CA LEU A 16 -1.80 9.19 -8.55
C LEU A 16 -1.79 10.12 -9.77
N PRO A 17 -0.74 10.09 -10.60
CA PRO A 17 -0.59 11.05 -11.70
C PRO A 17 -1.60 10.86 -12.83
N ASP A 18 -2.10 9.63 -13.04
CA ASP A 18 -3.09 9.29 -14.06
C ASP A 18 -3.84 7.98 -13.76
N THR A 19 -4.90 7.72 -14.53
CA THR A 19 -5.68 6.48 -14.49
C THR A 19 -4.82 5.24 -14.72
N ALA A 20 -3.83 5.30 -15.61
CA ALA A 20 -2.98 4.16 -15.93
C ALA A 20 -2.16 3.72 -14.70
N SER A 21 -1.70 4.67 -13.90
CA SER A 21 -1.01 4.41 -12.63
C SER A 21 -1.92 3.74 -11.60
N TYR A 22 -3.22 4.07 -11.60
CA TYR A 22 -4.21 3.42 -10.75
C TYR A 22 -4.56 2.00 -11.23
N ASP A 23 -4.63 1.78 -12.54
CA ASP A 23 -4.72 0.45 -13.14
C ASP A 23 -3.52 -0.41 -12.77
N ASP A 24 -2.31 0.14 -12.87
CA ASP A 24 -1.06 -0.57 -12.60
C ASP A 24 -0.91 -0.95 -11.12
N ILE A 25 -1.23 -0.05 -10.19
CA ILE A 25 -1.16 -0.36 -8.76
C ILE A 25 -2.17 -1.45 -8.37
N SER A 26 -3.39 -1.39 -8.93
CA SER A 26 -4.43 -2.40 -8.73
C SER A 26 -3.99 -3.75 -9.31
N TYR A 27 -3.42 -3.75 -10.52
CA TYR A 27 -2.88 -4.96 -11.16
C TYR A 27 -1.76 -5.58 -10.33
N LYS A 28 -0.82 -4.78 -9.84
CA LYS A 28 0.28 -5.27 -9.01
C LYS A 28 -0.22 -5.82 -7.68
N LEU A 29 -1.23 -5.22 -7.07
CA LEU A 29 -1.84 -5.75 -5.86
C LEU A 29 -2.53 -7.11 -6.11
N VAL A 30 -3.21 -7.26 -7.25
CA VAL A 30 -3.82 -8.54 -7.66
C VAL A 30 -2.75 -9.61 -7.89
N GLU A 31 -1.70 -9.28 -8.63
CA GLU A 31 -0.56 -10.16 -8.89
C GLU A 31 0.12 -10.60 -7.58
N PHE A 32 0.28 -9.68 -6.64
CA PHE A 32 0.90 -9.94 -5.34
C PHE A 32 -0.05 -10.58 -4.31
N GLY A 33 -1.36 -10.57 -4.55
CA GLY A 33 -2.39 -11.06 -3.64
C GLY A 33 -2.10 -12.41 -2.97
N PRO A 34 -1.63 -13.45 -3.69
CA PRO A 34 -1.28 -14.75 -3.09
C PRO A 34 -0.20 -14.68 -2.00
N SER A 35 0.70 -13.70 -2.07
CA SER A 35 1.79 -13.49 -1.11
C SER A 35 1.47 -12.43 -0.05
N LEU A 36 0.35 -11.70 -0.19
CA LEU A 36 0.01 -10.55 0.65
C LEU A 36 -0.18 -10.91 2.13
N LEU A 37 -0.80 -12.07 2.42
CA LEU A 37 -1.00 -12.53 3.79
C LEU A 37 0.32 -12.96 4.44
N SER A 38 1.18 -13.67 3.71
CA SER A 38 2.52 -14.03 4.20
C SER A 38 3.37 -12.79 4.46
N PHE A 39 3.27 -11.76 3.62
CA PHE A 39 3.92 -10.47 3.84
C PHE A 39 3.38 -9.78 5.10
N ARG A 40 2.06 -9.73 5.28
CA ARG A 40 1.45 -9.18 6.50
C ARG A 40 2.03 -9.86 7.76
N ASP A 41 2.02 -11.19 7.77
CA ASP A 41 2.40 -11.97 8.94
C ASP A 41 3.91 -11.87 9.23
N ALA A 42 4.76 -11.94 8.20
CA ALA A 42 6.21 -11.86 8.33
C ALA A 42 6.71 -10.53 8.92
N TYR A 43 5.99 -9.44 8.67
CA TYR A 43 6.34 -8.10 9.17
C TYR A 43 5.44 -7.64 10.33
N ALA A 44 4.61 -8.53 10.89
CA ALA A 44 3.66 -8.25 11.97
C ALA A 44 2.73 -7.04 11.68
N LEU A 45 2.37 -6.83 10.42
CA LEU A 45 1.61 -5.66 9.95
C LEU A 45 0.14 -5.70 10.35
N GLN A 46 -0.33 -6.78 10.96
CA GLN A 46 -1.66 -6.88 11.57
C GLN A 46 -1.81 -6.10 12.89
N GLN A 47 -0.73 -5.53 13.42
CA GLN A 47 -0.72 -4.76 14.67
C GLN A 47 -0.17 -3.34 14.45
N GLY A 48 -0.49 -2.43 15.37
CA GLY A 48 0.01 -1.06 15.36
C GLY A 48 -0.61 -0.16 14.29
N GLU A 49 0.09 0.92 13.97
CA GLU A 49 -0.40 2.01 13.10
C GLU A 49 -0.66 1.55 11.65
N THR A 50 0.02 0.51 11.18
CA THR A 50 -0.12 0.00 9.80
C THR A 50 -1.28 -0.99 9.63
N ALA A 51 -1.91 -1.44 10.71
CA ALA A 51 -2.92 -2.50 10.67
C ALA A 51 -4.13 -2.14 9.82
N ALA A 52 -4.60 -0.89 9.92
CA ALA A 52 -5.73 -0.40 9.14
C ALA A 52 -5.40 -0.39 7.63
N ALA A 53 -4.25 0.16 7.25
CA ALA A 53 -3.80 0.21 5.86
C ALA A 53 -3.62 -1.20 5.28
N MET A 54 -3.06 -2.11 6.07
CA MET A 54 -2.89 -3.50 5.67
C MET A 54 -4.22 -4.21 5.44
N ASN A 55 -5.22 -3.96 6.29
CA ASN A 55 -6.56 -4.50 6.10
C ASN A 55 -7.22 -3.99 4.82
N ILE A 56 -7.00 -2.73 4.44
CA ILE A 56 -7.47 -2.19 3.15
C ILE A 56 -6.83 -2.96 1.99
N LEU A 57 -5.51 -3.17 1.99
CA LEU A 57 -4.85 -3.94 0.93
C LEU A 57 -5.39 -5.38 0.83
N VAL A 58 -5.63 -6.03 1.97
CA VAL A 58 -6.20 -7.39 2.01
C VAL A 58 -7.63 -7.38 1.47
N HIS A 59 -8.45 -6.39 1.84
CA HIS A 59 -9.82 -6.25 1.36
C HIS A 59 -9.87 -6.08 -0.16
N VAL A 60 -9.07 -5.15 -0.70
CA VAL A 60 -8.99 -4.90 -2.15
C VAL A 60 -8.47 -6.14 -2.89
N SER A 61 -7.40 -6.77 -2.40
CA SER A 61 -6.85 -7.99 -3.01
C SER A 61 -7.87 -9.14 -3.02
N LYS A 62 -8.62 -9.31 -1.93
CA LYS A 62 -9.68 -10.32 -1.84
C LYS A 62 -10.81 -10.04 -2.83
N HIS A 63 -11.27 -8.80 -2.90
CA HIS A 63 -12.32 -8.39 -3.85
C HIS A 63 -11.97 -8.77 -5.30
N TYR A 64 -10.76 -8.43 -5.75
CA TYR A 64 -10.33 -8.79 -7.10
C TYR A 64 -10.06 -10.28 -7.29
N SER A 65 -9.57 -10.98 -6.28
CA SER A 65 -9.45 -12.44 -6.31
C SER A 65 -10.82 -13.10 -6.52
N ASP A 66 -11.85 -12.62 -5.84
CA ASP A 66 -13.22 -13.13 -5.96
C ASP A 66 -13.82 -12.81 -7.34
N LEU A 67 -13.63 -11.59 -7.86
CA LEU A 67 -14.00 -11.21 -9.23
C LEU A 67 -13.32 -12.11 -10.28
N ILE A 68 -12.01 -12.33 -10.14
CA ILE A 68 -11.24 -13.19 -11.03
C ILE A 68 -11.73 -14.63 -10.97
N ALA A 69 -12.02 -15.16 -9.78
CA ALA A 69 -12.55 -16.50 -9.61
C ALA A 69 -13.92 -16.65 -10.30
N SER A 70 -14.78 -15.63 -10.21
CA SER A 70 -16.09 -15.62 -10.90
C SER A 70 -15.96 -15.66 -12.43
N GLN A 71 -14.92 -15.06 -12.99
CA GLN A 71 -14.66 -15.03 -14.43
C GLN A 71 -13.92 -16.28 -14.92
N LYS A 72 -13.01 -16.85 -14.11
CA LYS A 72 -12.32 -18.13 -14.41
C LYS A 72 -13.27 -19.32 -14.52
N GLY A 73 -14.45 -19.26 -13.88
CA GLY A 73 -15.52 -20.23 -14.15
C GLY A 73 -15.94 -20.30 -15.62
N LYS A 74 -15.65 -19.25 -16.41
CA LYS A 74 -15.93 -19.15 -17.85
C LYS A 74 -14.69 -19.42 -18.73
N THR A 75 -13.46 -19.25 -18.21
CA THR A 75 -12.20 -19.43 -18.97
C THR A 75 -11.09 -20.08 -18.12
N LYS A 76 -10.39 -21.08 -18.68
CA LYS A 76 -9.37 -21.86 -17.93
C LYS A 76 -8.19 -21.02 -17.42
N ASN A 77 -7.76 -20.01 -18.19
CA ASN A 77 -6.68 -19.08 -17.84
C ASN A 77 -7.06 -17.68 -18.36
N LEU A 78 -6.81 -16.64 -17.57
CA LEU A 78 -7.01 -15.25 -17.98
C LEU A 78 -5.68 -14.68 -18.50
N SER A 79 -5.75 -14.04 -19.66
CA SER A 79 -4.66 -13.23 -20.18
C SER A 79 -4.49 -11.93 -19.38
N PRO A 80 -3.30 -11.29 -19.43
CA PRO A 80 -3.08 -10.01 -18.75
C PRO A 80 -4.10 -8.93 -19.13
N ARG A 81 -4.53 -8.89 -20.40
CA ARG A 81 -5.54 -7.94 -20.88
C ARG A 81 -6.91 -8.18 -20.27
N GLU A 82 -7.29 -9.45 -20.07
CA GLU A 82 -8.55 -9.79 -19.41
C GLU A 82 -8.52 -9.43 -17.93
N VAL A 83 -7.39 -9.64 -17.24
CA VAL A 83 -7.21 -9.19 -15.86
C VAL A 83 -7.32 -7.66 -15.77
N GLN A 84 -6.70 -6.94 -16.71
CA GLN A 84 -6.78 -5.48 -16.76
C GLN A 84 -8.22 -4.98 -16.98
N LYS A 85 -9.01 -5.71 -17.77
CA LYS A 85 -10.44 -5.43 -17.92
C LYS A 85 -11.20 -5.66 -16.62
N ILE A 86 -10.96 -6.79 -15.94
CA ILE A 86 -11.59 -7.09 -14.64
C ILE A 86 -11.26 -6.03 -13.60
N ILE A 87 -10.04 -5.50 -13.61
CA ILE A 87 -9.62 -4.43 -12.70
C ILE A 87 -10.48 -3.18 -12.89
N LYS A 88 -10.66 -2.76 -14.15
CA LYS A 88 -11.50 -1.63 -14.52
C LYS A 88 -12.96 -1.84 -14.13
N ASP A 89 -13.50 -3.01 -14.45
CA ASP A 89 -14.88 -3.39 -14.09
C ASP A 89 -15.06 -3.39 -12.56
N GLY A 90 -14.01 -3.78 -11.81
CA GLY A 90 -14.05 -3.83 -10.36
C GLY A 90 -14.07 -2.46 -9.68
N TYR A 91 -13.70 -1.37 -10.35
CA TYR A 91 -13.77 -0.01 -9.76
C TYR A 91 -15.18 0.41 -9.40
N GLU A 92 -16.18 -0.08 -10.14
CA GLU A 92 -17.60 0.21 -9.86
C GLU A 92 -18.12 -0.57 -8.64
N THR A 93 -17.50 -1.71 -8.33
CA THR A 93 -17.96 -2.62 -7.27
C THR A 93 -17.11 -2.57 -6.00
N LEU A 94 -15.91 -1.99 -6.08
CA LEU A 94 -14.98 -1.89 -4.97
C LEU A 94 -15.35 -0.69 -4.09
N SER A 95 -15.88 -0.97 -2.89
CA SER A 95 -16.04 0.04 -1.86
C SER A 95 -14.81 0.05 -0.95
N ILE A 96 -14.11 1.18 -0.88
CA ILE A 96 -12.98 1.37 0.04
C ILE A 96 -13.39 2.41 1.08
N GLU A 97 -13.69 1.95 2.29
CA GLU A 97 -13.88 2.85 3.42
C GLU A 97 -12.50 3.27 3.95
N ALA A 98 -12.13 4.53 3.73
CA ALA A 98 -10.96 5.12 4.34
C ALA A 98 -11.14 5.13 5.86
N LYS A 99 -10.20 4.53 6.59
CA LYS A 99 -10.19 4.63 8.05
C LYS A 99 -9.58 5.97 8.47
N GLU A 100 -10.09 6.55 9.54
CA GLU A 100 -9.62 7.82 10.13
C GLU A 100 -8.08 7.79 10.33
N GLY A 101 -7.35 8.72 9.70
CA GLY A 101 -5.88 8.77 9.71
C GLY A 101 -5.18 8.18 8.48
N LEU A 102 -5.92 7.62 7.52
CA LEU A 102 -5.42 7.15 6.21
C LEU A 102 -6.05 7.92 5.03
N ASP A 103 -6.84 8.93 5.35
CA ASP A 103 -7.56 9.81 4.43
C ASP A 103 -6.75 11.05 4.04
N HIS A 104 -5.73 11.40 4.82
CA HIS A 104 -4.88 12.58 4.59
C HIS A 104 -3.40 12.21 4.47
N TRP A 105 -2.71 12.95 3.61
CA TRP A 105 -1.25 12.93 3.52
C TRP A 105 -0.71 14.26 4.02
N ASP A 106 0.03 14.21 5.13
CA ASP A 106 0.74 15.38 5.62
C ASP A 106 2.02 15.57 4.81
N MET A 107 2.18 16.77 4.23
CA MET A 107 3.43 17.14 3.57
C MET A 107 4.58 17.06 4.56
N TYR A 108 5.68 16.44 4.14
CA TYR A 108 6.90 16.35 4.92
C TYR A 108 7.34 17.74 5.40
N ARG A 109 7.47 17.91 6.72
CA ARG A 109 7.96 19.13 7.35
C ARG A 109 9.31 18.88 8.00
N GLU A 110 10.36 19.37 7.36
CA GLU A 110 11.73 19.21 7.87
C GLU A 110 11.88 19.69 9.32
N ALA A 111 11.16 20.75 9.69
CA ALA A 111 11.17 21.31 11.05
C ALA A 111 10.83 20.29 12.14
N GLU A 112 9.91 19.36 11.87
CA GLU A 112 9.43 18.35 12.82
C GLU A 112 10.49 17.25 13.05
N HIS A 113 11.25 16.91 12.01
CA HIS A 113 12.30 15.88 12.08
C HIS A 113 13.68 16.43 12.45
N LYS A 114 13.89 17.76 12.33
CA LYS A 114 15.16 18.43 12.58
C LYS A 114 15.74 18.16 13.97
N ALA A 115 14.89 18.12 15.00
CA ALA A 115 15.34 17.86 16.38
C ALA A 115 15.90 16.44 16.53
N GLN A 116 15.21 15.45 15.95
CA GLN A 116 15.61 14.05 16.00
C GLN A 116 16.90 13.81 15.21
N LEU A 117 17.00 14.37 14.00
CA LEU A 117 18.22 14.30 13.18
C LEU A 117 19.43 14.92 13.88
N LYS A 118 19.26 16.09 14.51
CA LYS A 118 20.32 16.72 15.31
C LYS A 118 20.76 15.83 16.47
N ARG A 119 19.83 15.16 17.13
CA ARG A 119 20.15 14.24 18.23
C ARG A 119 21.00 13.07 17.73
N ILE A 120 20.58 12.42 16.64
CA ILE A 120 21.34 11.32 16.01
C ILE A 120 22.76 11.79 15.65
N ALA A 121 22.88 12.94 14.99
CA ALA A 121 24.18 13.48 14.60
C ALA A 121 25.09 13.77 15.80
N ARG A 122 24.55 14.34 16.88
CA ARG A 122 25.32 14.61 18.12
C ARG A 122 25.79 13.32 18.78
N THR A 123 24.94 12.31 18.87
CA THR A 123 25.31 11.00 19.42
C THR A 123 26.43 10.37 18.61
N ALA A 124 26.29 10.29 17.28
CA ALA A 124 27.33 9.74 16.40
C ALA A 124 28.67 10.49 16.53
N CYS A 125 28.65 11.82 16.62
CA CYS A 125 29.86 12.62 16.85
C CYS A 125 30.48 12.39 18.23
N ALA A 126 29.68 12.19 19.27
CA ALA A 126 30.18 11.90 20.61
C ALA A 126 30.85 10.52 20.66
N ASP A 127 30.22 9.51 20.06
CA ASP A 127 30.76 8.16 19.98
C ASP A 127 32.07 8.13 19.17
N ALA A 128 32.12 8.82 18.04
CA ALA A 128 33.34 8.93 17.23
C ALA A 128 34.50 9.60 18.00
N ARG A 129 34.21 10.63 18.81
CA ARG A 129 35.23 11.26 19.65
C ARG A 129 35.73 10.34 20.75
N ALA A 130 34.85 9.54 21.35
CA ALA A 130 35.24 8.56 22.37
C ALA A 130 36.11 7.43 21.81
N LEU A 131 35.97 7.10 20.52
CA LEU A 131 36.80 6.09 19.84
C LEU A 131 38.17 6.60 19.38
N MET A 132 38.34 7.92 19.21
CA MET A 132 39.61 8.54 18.80
C MET A 132 40.38 9.18 19.97
N GLY A 133 39.87 9.07 21.19
CA GLY A 133 40.48 9.58 22.43
C GLY A 133 41.08 8.47 23.27
#